data_AF-A0A150PMU4-F1
#
_entry.id   AF-A0A150PMU4-F1
#
_cell.length_a   1.000
_cell.length_b   1.000
_cell.length_c   1.000
_cell.angle_alpha   90.00
_cell.angle_beta   90.00
_cell.angle_gamma   90.00
#
_symmetry.space_group_name_H-M   'P 1'
#
loop_
_entity.id
_entity.type
_entity.pdbx_description
1 polymer ?
#
loop_
_entity_poly.entity_id
_entity_poly.type
_entity_poly.pdbx_seq_one_letter_code
_entity_poly.pdbx_strand_id
1 'polypeptide(L)'
;MTVMVKINERFQALHTHDTQVDWVAIQAVERDICLLYHQLADYSHVMGDLYYGDVFGLPYWEYLDVQGLTPEQRDFVRVGCLVLLFAMASDVLDGSGAYLTMDPGRYAAASAAVRSLTGLSDDVDRLAGAVRHAFAMIDAGAGTWDQPEAAMDVNDLSTWIHERFVRRYFEDRAREFSTNPYYRGQGPDDGG
;
A
#
# COMPACT_ATOMS: atom_id res chain seq x y z
N MET A 1 40.14 5.45 -14.82
CA MET A 1 39.83 6.40 -13.73
C MET A 1 38.33 6.30 -13.46
N THR A 2 37.97 5.51 -12.46
CA THR A 2 36.57 5.23 -12.10
C THR A 2 36.13 6.30 -11.13
N VAL A 3 35.22 7.18 -11.56
CA VAL A 3 34.50 8.08 -10.64
C VAL A 3 33.49 7.21 -9.90
N MET A 4 33.97 6.51 -8.88
CA MET A 4 33.12 5.75 -7.99
C MET A 4 32.36 6.76 -7.12
N VAL A 5 31.04 6.64 -7.20
CA VAL A 5 30.01 7.57 -6.76
C VAL A 5 30.13 7.89 -5.26
N LYS A 6 30.80 8.99 -4.91
CA LYS A 6 30.81 9.57 -3.55
C LYS A 6 29.41 9.98 -3.04
N ILE A 7 28.41 10.00 -3.92
CA ILE A 7 27.02 10.26 -3.55
C ILE A 7 26.48 9.12 -2.67
N ASN A 8 26.90 7.88 -2.91
CA ASN A 8 26.35 6.72 -2.21
C ASN A 8 26.81 6.63 -0.74
N GLU A 9 28.04 7.05 -0.45
CA GLU A 9 28.60 7.01 0.91
C GLU A 9 27.88 7.95 1.89
N ARG A 10 27.41 9.12 1.40
CA ARG A 10 26.62 10.06 2.22
C ARG A 10 25.21 9.55 2.53
N PHE A 11 24.59 8.82 1.59
CA PHE A 11 23.29 8.17 1.84
C PHE A 11 23.45 6.97 2.78
N GLN A 12 24.48 6.14 2.59
CA GLN A 12 24.76 5.00 3.47
C GLN A 12 25.06 5.43 4.91
N ALA A 13 25.73 6.57 5.12
CA ALA A 13 26.03 7.10 6.46
C ALA A 13 24.80 7.64 7.21
N LEU A 14 23.67 7.91 6.54
CA LEU A 14 22.42 8.30 7.19
C LEU A 14 21.65 7.10 7.78
N HIS A 15 22.07 5.87 7.47
CA HIS A 15 21.35 4.64 7.83
C HIS A 15 22.03 3.81 8.94
N THR A 16 23.04 4.36 9.63
CA THR A 16 23.88 3.62 10.60
C THR A 16 23.48 3.77 12.09
N HIS A 17 22.20 3.95 12.43
CA HIS A 17 21.78 3.99 13.84
C HIS A 17 20.65 2.99 14.20
N ASP A 18 21.08 1.95 14.95
CA ASP A 18 20.40 1.14 15.97
C ASP A 18 19.08 0.38 15.72
N THR A 19 18.53 0.43 14.51
CA THR A 19 17.68 -0.65 13.98
C THR A 19 18.05 -0.78 12.51
N GLN A 20 18.64 -1.91 12.12
CA GLN A 20 19.03 -2.11 10.72
C GLN A 20 17.76 -2.34 9.90
N VAL A 21 17.10 -1.24 9.52
CA VAL A 21 16.01 -1.26 8.56
C VAL A 21 16.55 -1.90 7.29
N ASP A 22 15.89 -2.97 6.84
CA ASP A 22 16.20 -3.57 5.55
C ASP A 22 15.63 -2.69 4.44
N TRP A 23 16.41 -1.69 4.03
CA TRP A 23 16.01 -0.74 2.99
C TRP A 23 15.74 -1.40 1.64
N VAL A 24 16.33 -2.57 1.37
CA VAL A 24 16.04 -3.31 0.13
C VAL A 24 14.63 -3.88 0.19
N ALA A 25 14.25 -4.47 1.32
CA ALA A 25 12.89 -4.95 1.55
C ALA A 25 11.86 -3.81 1.52
N ILE A 26 12.16 -2.67 2.17
CA ILE A 26 11.28 -1.50 2.16
C ILE A 26 11.09 -0.96 0.74
N GLN A 27 12.16 -0.80 -0.05
CA GLN A 27 12.04 -0.35 -1.43
C GLN A 27 11.27 -1.32 -2.32
N ALA A 28 11.37 -2.64 -2.06
CA ALA A 28 10.56 -3.62 -2.78
C ALA A 28 9.07 -3.45 -2.48
N VAL A 29 8.70 -3.23 -1.21
CA VAL A 29 7.32 -2.95 -0.80
C VAL A 29 6.83 -1.62 -1.36
N GLU A 30 7.62 -0.55 -1.29
CA GLU A 30 7.26 0.76 -1.85
C GLU A 30 7.02 0.67 -3.37
N ARG A 31 7.84 -0.10 -4.09
CA ARG A 31 7.65 -0.35 -5.53
C ARG A 31 6.32 -1.04 -5.80
N ASP A 32 5.99 -2.09 -5.04
CA ASP A 32 4.74 -2.82 -5.19
C ASP A 32 3.54 -1.90 -4.88
N ILE A 33 3.61 -1.08 -3.83
CA ILE A 33 2.58 -0.07 -3.51
C ILE A 33 2.40 0.92 -4.66
N CYS A 34 3.50 1.46 -5.21
CA CYS A 34 3.46 2.38 -6.33
C CYS A 34 2.83 1.73 -7.57
N LEU A 35 3.18 0.48 -7.86
CA LEU A 35 2.63 -0.28 -8.98
C LEU A 35 1.14 -0.52 -8.79
N LEU A 36 0.72 -0.96 -7.60
CA LEU A 36 -0.69 -1.11 -7.25
C LEU A 36 -1.45 0.19 -7.51
N TYR A 37 -0.96 1.31 -6.98
CA TYR A 37 -1.66 2.60 -7.15
C TYR A 37 -1.76 3.01 -8.61
N HIS A 38 -0.74 2.73 -9.43
CA HIS A 38 -0.82 2.96 -10.88
C HIS A 38 -1.87 2.08 -11.56
N GLN A 39 -1.93 0.79 -11.23
CA GLN A 39 -2.97 -0.10 -11.77
C GLN A 39 -4.37 0.34 -11.36
N LEU A 40 -4.53 0.80 -10.12
CA LEU A 40 -5.80 1.31 -9.60
C LEU A 40 -6.18 2.69 -10.15
N ALA A 41 -5.25 3.45 -10.74
CA ALA A 41 -5.51 4.80 -11.25
C ALA A 41 -6.53 4.83 -12.40
N ASP A 42 -6.68 3.72 -13.13
CA ASP A 42 -7.63 3.57 -14.23
C ASP A 42 -9.06 3.22 -13.76
N TYR A 43 -9.26 3.06 -12.46
CA TYR A 43 -10.52 2.65 -11.84
C TYR A 43 -11.00 3.70 -10.83
N SER A 44 -12.25 3.55 -10.37
CA SER A 44 -12.85 4.39 -9.33
C SER A 44 -13.01 3.67 -7.98
N HIS A 45 -12.44 2.48 -7.86
CA HIS A 45 -12.53 1.59 -6.70
C HIS A 45 -11.29 0.68 -6.67
N VAL A 46 -11.04 0.02 -5.54
CA VAL A 46 -10.00 -1.02 -5.42
C VAL A 46 -10.48 -2.31 -6.07
N MET A 47 -9.76 -2.76 -7.11
CA MET A 47 -10.02 -4.02 -7.80
C MET A 47 -9.26 -5.18 -7.14
N GLY A 48 -9.91 -6.34 -7.02
CA GLY A 48 -9.31 -7.57 -6.51
C GLY A 48 -8.52 -8.37 -7.56
N ASP A 49 -8.94 -8.39 -8.83
CA ASP A 49 -8.33 -9.20 -9.90
C ASP A 49 -6.94 -8.68 -10.33
N LEU A 50 -5.93 -8.94 -9.49
CA LEU A 50 -4.53 -8.60 -9.70
C LEU A 50 -3.66 -9.86 -9.68
N TYR A 51 -2.46 -9.78 -10.26
CA TYR A 51 -1.53 -10.91 -10.35
C TYR A 51 -0.78 -11.16 -9.04
N TYR A 52 -1.47 -11.75 -8.06
CA TYR A 52 -0.87 -12.15 -6.79
C TYR A 52 0.04 -13.39 -6.95
N GLY A 53 1.10 -13.45 -6.13
CA GLY A 53 2.11 -14.53 -6.17
C GLY A 53 3.27 -14.27 -7.12
N ASP A 54 3.02 -13.69 -8.29
CA ASP A 54 4.07 -13.32 -9.26
C ASP A 54 4.46 -11.85 -9.16
N VAL A 55 3.47 -10.94 -9.14
CA VAL A 55 3.70 -9.49 -9.07
C VAL A 55 3.56 -9.00 -7.63
N PHE A 56 2.46 -9.38 -6.97
CA PHE A 56 2.18 -8.98 -5.59
C PHE A 56 2.35 -10.14 -4.60
N GLY A 57 3.60 -10.59 -4.46
CA GLY A 57 3.95 -11.81 -3.71
C GLY A 57 4.52 -11.61 -2.30
N LEU A 58 4.82 -10.37 -1.89
CA LEU A 58 5.50 -10.12 -0.61
C LEU A 58 4.56 -10.31 0.59
N PRO A 59 5.08 -10.62 1.79
CA PRO A 59 4.28 -10.75 2.99
C PRO A 59 3.93 -9.37 3.57
N TYR A 60 3.07 -8.61 2.88
CA TYR A 60 2.77 -7.21 3.20
C TYR A 60 2.32 -6.97 4.64
N TRP A 61 1.74 -7.96 5.31
CA TRP A 61 1.37 -7.90 6.73
C TRP A 61 2.57 -7.72 7.67
N GLU A 62 3.77 -8.14 7.28
CA GLU A 62 5.01 -7.96 8.06
C GLU A 62 5.51 -6.51 8.05
N TYR A 63 4.99 -5.69 7.15
CA TYR A 63 5.42 -4.30 6.95
C TYR A 63 4.44 -3.28 7.55
N LEU A 64 3.41 -3.74 8.27
CA LEU A 64 2.39 -2.86 8.86
C LEU A 64 2.92 -2.03 10.04
N ASP A 65 4.03 -2.43 10.68
CA ASP A 65 4.64 -1.68 11.80
C ASP A 65 6.17 -1.72 11.82
N VAL A 66 6.78 -1.35 10.68
CA VAL A 66 8.25 -1.30 10.56
C VAL A 66 8.83 -0.19 11.45
N GLN A 67 9.72 -0.59 12.36
CA GLN A 67 10.50 0.32 13.20
C GLN A 67 11.68 0.92 12.42
N GLY A 68 12.15 2.09 12.84
CA GLY A 68 13.29 2.78 12.20
C GLY A 68 12.96 3.60 10.95
N LEU A 69 11.73 3.53 10.44
CA LEU A 69 11.22 4.46 9.41
C LEU A 69 10.81 5.80 10.00
N THR A 70 10.93 6.88 9.22
CA THR A 70 10.31 8.17 9.57
C THR A 70 8.79 8.02 9.65
N PRO A 71 8.08 8.91 10.36
CA PRO A 71 6.63 8.87 10.42
C PRO A 71 5.96 8.85 9.04
N GLU A 72 6.45 9.66 8.08
CA GLU A 72 5.88 9.70 6.73
C GLU A 72 6.11 8.40 5.95
N GLN A 73 7.32 7.82 6.04
CA GLN A 73 7.64 6.54 5.39
C GLN A 73 6.81 5.40 5.97
N ARG A 74 6.69 5.35 7.31
CA ARG A 74 5.88 4.35 7.99
C ARG A 74 4.42 4.44 7.59
N ASP A 75 3.88 5.66 7.48
CA ASP A 75 2.50 5.88 7.07
C ASP A 75 2.28 5.43 5.63
N PHE A 76 3.18 5.81 4.71
CA PHE A 76 3.11 5.38 3.30
C PHE A 76 3.13 3.85 3.15
N VAL A 77 4.10 3.18 3.79
CA VAL A 77 4.23 1.72 3.74
C VAL A 77 3.01 1.05 4.36
N ARG A 78 2.60 1.47 5.56
CA ARG A 78 1.44 0.88 6.25
C ARG A 78 0.15 1.03 5.45
N VAL A 79 -0.15 2.23 4.98
CA VAL A 79 -1.36 2.50 4.19
C VAL A 79 -1.34 1.66 2.92
N GLY A 80 -0.23 1.67 2.16
CA GLY A 80 -0.13 0.88 0.94
C GLY A 80 -0.28 -0.62 1.18
N CYS A 81 0.33 -1.16 2.23
CA CYS A 81 0.16 -2.56 2.62
C CYS A 81 -1.29 -2.88 3.01
N LEU A 82 -1.99 -1.98 3.70
CA LEU A 82 -3.41 -2.18 4.00
C LEU A 82 -4.30 -2.16 2.75
N VAL A 83 -4.02 -1.29 1.77
CA VAL A 83 -4.74 -1.29 0.48
C VAL A 83 -4.47 -2.60 -0.29
N LEU A 84 -3.22 -3.09 -0.30
CA LEU A 84 -2.88 -4.40 -0.87
C LEU A 84 -3.64 -5.54 -0.21
N LEU A 85 -3.69 -5.57 1.13
CA LEU A 85 -4.43 -6.59 1.87
C LEU A 85 -5.94 -6.49 1.64
N PHE A 86 -6.49 -5.29 1.48
CA PHE A 86 -7.89 -5.11 1.10
C PHE A 86 -8.15 -5.69 -0.30
N ALA A 87 -7.33 -5.36 -1.29
CA ALA A 87 -7.45 -5.89 -2.65
C ALA A 87 -7.39 -7.43 -2.67
N MET A 88 -6.43 -8.02 -1.95
CA MET A 88 -6.32 -9.47 -1.80
C MET A 88 -7.55 -10.10 -1.13
N ALA A 89 -8.18 -9.41 -0.19
CA ALA A 89 -9.42 -9.88 0.42
C ALA A 89 -10.61 -9.77 -0.55
N SER A 90 -10.67 -8.68 -1.33
CA SER A 90 -11.69 -8.49 -2.38
C SER A 90 -11.64 -9.59 -3.43
N ASP A 91 -10.44 -9.98 -3.88
CA ASP A 91 -10.19 -11.11 -4.81
C ASP A 91 -10.78 -12.45 -4.30
N VAL A 92 -10.72 -12.67 -2.99
CA VAL A 92 -11.34 -13.86 -2.37
C VAL A 92 -12.85 -13.73 -2.31
N LEU A 93 -13.36 -12.55 -1.92
CA LEU A 93 -14.78 -12.32 -1.69
C LEU A 93 -15.61 -12.30 -2.97
N ASP A 94 -15.05 -11.80 -4.08
CA ASP A 94 -15.70 -11.82 -5.39
C ASP A 94 -15.53 -13.15 -6.14
N GLY A 95 -14.65 -14.03 -5.63
CA GLY A 95 -14.40 -15.36 -6.17
C GLY A 95 -13.43 -15.38 -7.36
N SER A 96 -12.75 -14.27 -7.65
CA SER A 96 -11.76 -14.17 -8.73
C SER A 96 -10.49 -14.95 -8.42
N GLY A 97 -10.14 -15.07 -7.15
CA GLY A 97 -8.96 -15.76 -6.72
C GLY A 97 -9.01 -16.23 -5.27
N ALA A 98 -7.88 -16.80 -4.83
CA ALA A 98 -7.73 -17.39 -3.51
C ALA A 98 -6.34 -17.14 -2.94
N TYR A 99 -5.58 -16.17 -3.45
CA TYR A 99 -4.18 -15.99 -3.04
C TYR A 99 -4.04 -15.82 -1.54
N LEU A 100 -4.92 -15.04 -0.93
CA LEU A 100 -4.85 -14.81 0.50
C LEU A 100 -5.15 -16.08 1.32
N THR A 101 -6.08 -16.92 0.87
CA THR A 101 -6.64 -18.06 1.62
C THR A 101 -6.09 -19.43 1.21
N MET A 102 -5.37 -19.54 0.09
CA MET A 102 -4.76 -20.80 -0.39
C MET A 102 -3.70 -21.35 0.58
N ASP A 103 -3.10 -20.48 1.39
CA ASP A 103 -2.18 -20.84 2.45
C ASP A 103 -2.78 -20.40 3.80
N PRO A 104 -3.20 -21.34 4.67
CA PRO A 104 -3.75 -21.02 5.98
C PRO A 104 -2.80 -20.22 6.89
N GLY A 105 -1.49 -20.44 6.76
CA GLY A 105 -0.47 -19.72 7.54
C GLY A 105 -0.39 -18.25 7.14
N ARG A 106 -0.42 -17.98 5.83
CA ARG A 106 -0.50 -16.63 5.26
C ARG A 106 -1.72 -15.88 5.77
N TYR A 107 -2.91 -16.46 5.63
CA TYR A 107 -4.15 -15.82 6.06
C TYR A 107 -4.14 -15.53 7.57
N ALA A 108 -3.72 -16.50 8.38
CA ALA A 108 -3.65 -16.34 9.83
C ALA A 108 -2.67 -15.23 10.23
N ALA A 109 -1.49 -15.16 9.60
CA ALA A 109 -0.50 -14.12 9.85
C ALA A 109 -1.02 -12.72 9.47
N ALA A 110 -1.64 -12.59 8.29
CA ALA A 110 -2.24 -11.33 7.85
C ALA A 110 -3.35 -10.86 8.78
N SER A 111 -4.28 -11.76 9.15
CA SER A 111 -5.38 -11.46 10.06
C SER A 111 -4.90 -11.04 11.44
N ALA A 112 -3.90 -11.75 12.00
CA ALA A 112 -3.30 -11.40 13.28
C ALA A 112 -2.61 -10.02 13.24
N ALA A 113 -1.82 -9.75 12.19
CA ALA A 113 -1.09 -8.50 12.05
C ALA A 113 -2.06 -7.29 11.98
N VAL A 114 -3.10 -7.36 11.15
CA VAL A 114 -4.08 -6.27 11.04
C VAL A 114 -4.84 -6.08 12.36
N ARG A 115 -5.21 -7.15 13.07
CA ARG A 115 -5.88 -7.06 14.38
C ARG A 115 -5.01 -6.45 15.48
N SER A 116 -3.68 -6.51 15.34
CA SER A 116 -2.74 -5.97 16.32
C SER A 116 -2.50 -4.46 16.20
N LEU A 117 -2.97 -3.84 15.10
CA LEU A 117 -2.80 -2.42 14.88
C LEU A 117 -3.59 -1.58 15.89
N THR A 118 -2.91 -0.62 16.52
CA THR A 118 -3.48 0.30 17.51
C THR A 118 -2.84 1.68 17.39
N GLY A 119 -3.49 2.72 17.92
CA GLY A 119 -2.95 4.09 17.94
C GLY A 119 -2.79 4.73 16.54
N LEU A 120 -3.65 4.34 15.60
CA LEU A 120 -3.67 4.86 14.24
C LEU A 120 -4.43 6.19 14.15
N SER A 121 -4.18 6.97 13.09
CA SER A 121 -5.06 8.10 12.74
C SER A 121 -6.43 7.60 12.28
N ASP A 122 -7.46 8.44 12.38
CA ASP A 122 -8.85 8.06 12.08
C ASP A 122 -9.02 7.41 10.71
N ASP A 123 -8.38 7.96 9.67
CA ASP A 123 -8.46 7.41 8.32
C ASP A 123 -7.76 6.04 8.21
N VAL A 124 -6.60 5.88 8.86
CA VAL A 124 -5.84 4.63 8.82
C VAL A 124 -6.52 3.55 9.67
N ASP A 125 -7.14 3.92 10.79
CA ASP A 125 -7.97 2.99 11.57
C ASP A 125 -9.22 2.55 10.79
N ARG A 126 -9.87 3.47 10.07
CA ARG A 126 -10.99 3.13 9.18
C ARG A 126 -10.56 2.19 8.05
N LEU A 127 -9.39 2.40 7.44
CA LEU A 127 -8.82 1.49 6.45
C LEU A 127 -8.52 0.12 7.05
N ALA A 128 -7.87 0.06 8.21
CA ALA A 128 -7.65 -1.20 8.92
C ALA A 128 -8.98 -1.87 9.33
N GLY A 129 -10.01 -1.08 9.65
CA GLY A 129 -11.38 -1.54 9.88
C GLY A 129 -12.00 -2.21 8.65
N ALA A 130 -11.81 -1.62 7.47
CA ALA A 130 -12.26 -2.19 6.20
C ALA A 130 -11.59 -3.55 5.91
N VAL A 131 -10.27 -3.65 6.12
CA VAL A 131 -9.54 -4.93 5.97
C VAL A 131 -10.04 -5.98 6.97
N ARG A 132 -10.24 -5.59 8.25
CA ARG A 132 -10.80 -6.47 9.28
C ARG A 132 -12.20 -6.96 8.91
N HIS A 133 -13.03 -6.09 8.36
CA HIS A 133 -14.37 -6.43 7.90
C HIS A 133 -14.33 -7.44 6.75
N ALA A 134 -13.48 -7.20 5.74
CA ALA A 134 -13.29 -8.13 4.64
C ALA A 134 -12.83 -9.52 5.11
N PHE A 135 -11.88 -9.59 6.06
CA PHE A 135 -11.46 -10.86 6.66
C PHE A 135 -12.59 -11.55 7.43
N ALA A 136 -13.41 -10.79 8.17
CA ALA A 136 -14.56 -11.37 8.87
C ALA A 136 -15.61 -11.96 7.90
N MET A 137 -15.80 -11.35 6.73
CA MET A 137 -16.66 -11.92 5.68
C MET A 137 -16.10 -13.21 5.09
N ILE A 138 -14.78 -13.26 4.85
CA ILE A 138 -14.09 -14.48 4.41
C ILE A 138 -14.26 -15.59 5.46
N ASP A 139 -14.06 -15.28 6.74
CA ASP A 139 -14.24 -16.24 7.86
C ASP A 139 -15.68 -16.77 7.93
N ALA A 140 -16.67 -15.95 7.58
CA ALA A 140 -18.08 -16.32 7.54
C ALA A 140 -18.46 -17.12 6.27
N GLY A 141 -17.55 -17.27 5.31
CA GLY A 141 -17.84 -17.85 4.00
C GLY A 141 -18.82 -17.00 3.18
N ALA A 142 -18.91 -15.70 3.45
CA ALA A 142 -19.80 -14.79 2.74
C ALA A 142 -19.14 -14.32 1.45
N GLY A 143 -19.49 -14.97 0.33
CA GLY A 143 -19.19 -14.43 -1.00
C GLY A 143 -20.08 -13.21 -1.30
N THR A 144 -19.58 -12.26 -2.10
CA THR A 144 -20.37 -11.09 -2.51
C THR A 144 -21.63 -11.47 -3.29
N TRP A 145 -21.62 -12.62 -3.97
CA TRP A 145 -22.76 -13.16 -4.70
C TRP A 145 -23.88 -13.71 -3.80
N ASP A 146 -23.54 -14.22 -2.62
CA ASP A 146 -24.48 -14.87 -1.71
C ASP A 146 -25.12 -13.87 -0.73
N GLN A 147 -24.51 -12.70 -0.54
CA GLN A 147 -24.97 -11.66 0.40
C GLN A 147 -24.89 -10.26 -0.24
N PRO A 148 -25.92 -9.83 -1.00
CA PRO A 148 -25.91 -8.56 -1.72
C PRO A 148 -25.68 -7.32 -0.83
N GLU A 149 -26.18 -7.34 0.40
CA GLU A 149 -25.98 -6.24 1.36
C GLU A 149 -24.49 -6.13 1.76
N ALA A 150 -23.85 -7.27 2.03
CA ALA A 150 -22.42 -7.29 2.35
C ALA A 150 -21.55 -6.92 1.13
N ALA A 151 -22.00 -7.26 -0.08
CA ALA A 151 -21.34 -6.83 -1.31
C ALA A 151 -21.41 -5.31 -1.52
N MET A 152 -22.55 -4.67 -1.20
CA MET A 152 -22.68 -3.21 -1.23
C MET A 152 -21.71 -2.56 -0.25
N ASP A 153 -21.61 -3.08 0.98
CA ASP A 153 -20.68 -2.56 1.99
C ASP A 153 -19.21 -2.64 1.52
N VAL A 154 -18.79 -3.76 0.92
CA VAL A 154 -17.43 -3.92 0.39
C VAL A 154 -17.16 -2.97 -0.79
N ASN A 155 -18.13 -2.77 -1.68
CA ASN A 155 -17.98 -1.86 -2.82
C ASN A 155 -17.89 -0.39 -2.37
N ASP A 156 -18.68 0.01 -1.39
CA ASP A 156 -18.64 1.36 -0.81
C ASP A 156 -17.30 1.60 -0.09
N LEU A 157 -16.80 0.61 0.66
CA LEU A 157 -15.47 0.65 1.24
C LEU A 157 -14.39 0.74 0.17
N SER A 158 -14.48 -0.06 -0.88
CA SER A 158 -13.52 -0.09 -1.99
C SER A 158 -13.42 1.27 -2.69
N THR A 159 -14.56 1.91 -2.96
CA THR A 159 -14.63 3.26 -3.53
C THR A 159 -13.99 4.28 -2.58
N TRP A 160 -14.37 4.27 -1.30
CA TRP A 160 -13.81 5.20 -0.32
C TRP A 160 -12.29 5.04 -0.18
N ILE A 161 -11.77 3.81 -0.12
CA ILE A 161 -10.32 3.54 -0.02
C ILE A 161 -9.60 4.12 -1.24
N HIS A 162 -10.13 3.87 -2.44
CA HIS A 162 -9.56 4.39 -3.67
C HIS A 162 -9.48 5.92 -3.66
N GLU A 163 -10.60 6.59 -3.41
CA GLU A 163 -10.64 8.05 -3.39
C GLU A 163 -9.73 8.65 -2.31
N ARG A 164 -9.70 8.03 -1.12
CA ARG A 164 -9.01 8.58 0.04
C ARG A 164 -7.49 8.41 -0.04
N PHE A 165 -7.02 7.28 -0.58
CA PHE A 165 -5.60 6.90 -0.51
C PHE A 165 -4.94 6.81 -1.88
N VAL A 166 -5.62 6.24 -2.88
CA VAL A 166 -5.05 6.06 -4.23
C VAL A 166 -5.13 7.37 -5.01
N ARG A 167 -6.33 7.94 -5.19
CA ARG A 167 -6.50 9.20 -5.94
C ARG A 167 -5.71 10.33 -5.28
N ARG A 168 -5.82 10.46 -3.96
CA ARG A 168 -5.12 11.50 -3.20
C ARG A 168 -3.60 11.37 -3.27
N TYR A 169 -3.04 10.16 -3.36
CA TYR A 169 -1.61 9.99 -3.59
C TYR A 169 -1.15 10.72 -4.85
N PHE A 170 -1.85 10.54 -5.97
CA PHE A 170 -1.51 11.24 -7.22
C PHE A 170 -1.72 12.75 -7.13
N GLU A 171 -2.81 13.20 -6.50
CA GLU A 171 -3.07 14.64 -6.27
C GLU A 171 -1.96 15.30 -5.44
N ASP A 172 -1.54 14.65 -4.36
CA ASP A 172 -0.49 15.15 -3.48
C ASP A 172 0.86 15.16 -4.21
N ARG A 173 1.19 14.12 -4.99
CA ARG A 173 2.40 14.09 -5.85
C ARG A 173 2.39 15.17 -6.92
N ALA A 174 1.26 15.41 -7.57
CA ALA A 174 1.13 16.49 -8.55
C ALA A 174 1.33 17.87 -7.90
N ARG A 175 0.80 18.07 -6.69
CA ARG A 175 0.99 19.31 -5.90
C ARG A 175 2.45 19.52 -5.53
N GLU A 176 3.13 18.49 -5.02
CA GLU A 176 4.56 18.51 -4.72
C GLU A 176 5.38 18.91 -5.95
N PHE A 177 5.10 18.29 -7.10
CA PHE A 177 5.78 18.60 -8.36
C PHE A 177 5.61 20.08 -8.75
N SER A 178 4.39 20.61 -8.66
CA SER A 178 4.09 22.01 -9.01
C SER A 178 4.72 23.06 -8.09
N THR A 179 5.07 22.67 -6.86
CA THR A 179 5.58 23.58 -5.81
C THR A 179 7.07 23.42 -5.56
N ASN A 180 7.69 22.35 -6.07
CA ASN A 180 9.10 22.06 -5.85
C ASN A 180 10.00 23.03 -6.68
N PRO A 181 10.89 23.79 -6.02
CA PRO A 181 11.72 24.79 -6.68
C PRO A 181 12.72 24.19 -7.68
N TYR A 182 13.09 22.91 -7.53
CA TYR A 182 13.98 22.22 -8.46
C TYR A 182 13.35 21.97 -9.84
N TYR A 183 12.02 22.03 -9.96
CA TYR A 183 11.31 21.90 -11.24
C TYR A 183 10.91 23.25 -11.86
N ARG A 184 11.06 24.36 -11.14
CA ARG A 184 10.61 25.69 -11.58
C ARG A 184 11.61 26.49 -12.43
N GLY A 185 12.75 25.93 -12.85
CA GLY A 185 13.78 26.74 -13.52
C GLY A 185 14.85 25.99 -14.32
N GLN A 186 14.48 25.50 -15.50
CA GLN A 186 15.28 25.61 -16.73
C GLN A 186 14.33 25.99 -17.87
N GLY A 187 13.66 27.14 -17.77
CA GLY A 187 13.16 27.79 -18.97
C GLY A 187 14.36 28.20 -19.82
N PRO A 188 14.30 28.14 -21.16
CA PRO A 188 15.35 28.71 -21.98
C PRO A 188 15.53 30.16 -21.54
N ASP A 189 16.77 30.56 -21.26
CA ASP A 189 17.14 31.96 -21.24
C ASP A 189 16.68 32.52 -22.59
N ASP A 190 15.56 33.25 -22.59
CA ASP A 190 15.17 34.12 -23.69
C ASP A 190 16.21 35.26 -23.70
N GLY A 191 17.39 34.93 -24.22
CA GLY A 191 18.45 35.85 -24.53
C GLY A 191 17.92 36.85 -25.55
N GLY A 192 17.85 38.11 -25.12
CA GLY A 192 17.44 39.25 -25.94
C GLY A 192 18.40 39.62 -27.05
#